data_AF-A0A511FDP1-F1
#
_entry.id   AF-A0A511FDP1-F1
#
_cell.length_a   1.000
_cell.length_b   1.000
_cell.length_c   1.000
_cell.angle_alpha   90.00
_cell.angle_beta   90.00
_cell.angle_gamma   90.00
#
_symmetry.space_group_name_H-M   'P 1'
#
loop_
_entity.id
_entity.type
_entity.pdbx_description
1 polymer ?
#
loop_
_entity_poly.entity_id
_entity_poly.type
_entity_poly.pdbx_seq_one_letter_code
_entity_poly.pdbx_strand_id
1 'polypeptide(L)'
;MTTTPAGGDRGPARWAPAQDAELDALLRAWARGIDALEAATELLIRAGLAGPARPWVCRAPAREDRPAGAWIDFAAVSAYMGLVSPSERRVLLFAASLSDVDAAPAVRLGDLTRVGPRRLELLAAAVAHAGGRRDAWRDRARAGG
;
A
#
# COMPACT_ATOMS: atom_id res chain seq x y z
N MET A 1 10.28 -55.97 9.90
CA MET A 1 8.99 -55.54 9.34
C MET A 1 8.77 -54.10 9.74
N THR A 2 8.83 -53.22 8.75
CA THR A 2 8.81 -51.76 8.82
C THR A 2 7.38 -51.24 8.75
N THR A 3 7.01 -50.28 9.60
CA THR A 3 5.94 -49.34 9.27
C THR A 3 6.19 -47.99 9.93
N THR A 4 6.58 -47.01 9.11
CA THR A 4 6.61 -45.57 9.39
C THR A 4 5.24 -45.00 9.00
N PRO A 5 4.53 -44.24 9.85
CA PRO A 5 3.35 -43.52 9.40
C PRO A 5 3.73 -42.20 8.73
N ALA A 6 2.89 -41.85 7.76
CA ALA A 6 3.07 -40.84 6.73
C ALA A 6 3.29 -39.42 7.25
N GLY A 7 4.12 -38.68 6.50
CA GLY A 7 4.25 -37.24 6.60
C GLY A 7 2.91 -36.56 6.36
N GLY A 8 2.53 -35.70 7.31
CA GLY A 8 1.44 -34.76 7.16
C GLY A 8 1.74 -33.80 6.03
N ASP A 9 0.92 -33.89 5.00
CA ASP A 9 0.81 -33.00 3.86
C ASP A 9 0.65 -31.54 4.32
N ARG A 10 1.76 -30.79 4.35
CA ARG A 10 1.73 -29.32 4.34
C ARG A 10 1.60 -28.88 2.89
N GLY A 11 0.38 -28.93 2.37
CA GLY A 11 0.06 -28.43 1.03
C GLY A 11 0.50 -26.97 0.85
N PRO A 12 1.07 -26.58 -0.30
CA PRO A 12 1.59 -25.23 -0.52
C PRO A 12 0.48 -24.18 -0.63
N ALA A 13 0.86 -22.94 -0.32
CA ALA A 13 0.05 -21.73 -0.22
C ALA A 13 -0.85 -21.44 -1.43
N ARG A 14 -2.10 -21.90 -1.40
CA ARG A 14 -3.06 -21.72 -2.51
C ARG A 14 -3.89 -20.42 -2.47
N TRP A 15 -3.64 -19.47 -1.56
CA TRP A 15 -4.59 -18.35 -1.36
C TRP A 15 -4.04 -16.91 -1.21
N ALA A 16 -2.73 -16.66 -1.31
CA ALA A 16 -2.16 -15.32 -1.12
C ALA A 16 -2.72 -14.19 -2.02
N PRO A 17 -2.90 -14.36 -3.35
CA PRO A 17 -3.29 -13.23 -4.22
C PRO A 17 -4.74 -12.77 -4.02
N ALA A 18 -5.65 -13.67 -3.61
CA ALA A 18 -7.03 -13.29 -3.32
C ALA A 18 -7.12 -12.44 -2.03
N GLN A 19 -6.30 -12.75 -1.02
CA GLN A 19 -6.27 -12.00 0.22
C GLN A 19 -5.56 -10.65 0.11
N ASP A 20 -4.58 -10.54 -0.78
CA ASP A 20 -3.98 -9.24 -1.11
C ASP A 20 -4.99 -8.35 -1.85
N ALA A 21 -5.76 -8.90 -2.80
CA ALA A 21 -6.81 -8.16 -3.49
C ALA A 21 -7.96 -7.72 -2.55
N GLU A 22 -8.34 -8.57 -1.59
CA GLU A 22 -9.31 -8.23 -0.55
C GLU A 22 -8.78 -7.12 0.37
N LEU A 23 -7.52 -7.21 0.80
CA LEU A 23 -6.87 -6.17 1.59
C LEU A 23 -6.86 -4.84 0.82
N ASP A 24 -6.44 -4.84 -0.43
CA ASP A 24 -6.43 -3.65 -1.27
C ASP A 24 -7.84 -3.04 -1.40
N ALA A 25 -8.87 -3.88 -1.51
CA ALA A 25 -10.26 -3.42 -1.57
C ALA A 25 -10.70 -2.78 -0.24
N LEU A 26 -10.35 -3.37 0.90
CA LEU A 26 -10.63 -2.81 2.23
C LEU A 26 -9.91 -1.46 2.44
N LEU A 27 -8.64 -1.37 2.04
CA LEU A 27 -7.86 -0.14 2.12
C LEU A 27 -8.45 0.97 1.24
N ARG A 28 -8.82 0.64 -0.01
CA ARG A 28 -9.51 1.59 -0.91
C ARG A 28 -10.87 2.03 -0.38
N ALA A 29 -11.62 1.12 0.27
CA ALA A 29 -12.90 1.44 0.88
C ALA A 29 -12.72 2.39 2.06
N TRP A 30 -11.71 2.17 2.91
CA TRP A 30 -11.37 3.05 4.03
C TRP A 30 -10.97 4.46 3.56
N ALA A 31 -10.15 4.58 2.52
CA ALA A 31 -9.65 5.87 2.05
C ALA A 31 -10.68 6.70 1.26
N ARG A 32 -11.81 6.10 0.85
CA ARG A 32 -12.75 6.69 -0.10
C ARG A 32 -13.37 7.99 0.44
N GLY A 33 -13.47 8.99 -0.43
CA GLY A 33 -14.11 10.28 -0.16
C GLY A 33 -13.15 11.41 0.21
N ILE A 34 -11.86 11.11 0.42
CA ILE A 34 -10.81 12.10 0.66
C ILE A 34 -9.74 11.91 -0.42
N ASP A 35 -9.72 12.76 -1.45
CA ASP A 35 -8.89 12.56 -2.66
C ASP A 35 -7.41 12.36 -2.34
N ALA A 36 -6.87 13.11 -1.39
CA ALA A 36 -5.47 13.00 -0.98
C ALA A 36 -5.18 11.65 -0.29
N LEU A 37 -6.09 11.18 0.57
CA LEU A 37 -5.98 9.89 1.24
C LEU A 37 -6.18 8.71 0.27
N GLU A 38 -7.11 8.83 -0.67
CA GLU A 38 -7.30 7.88 -1.77
C GLU A 38 -6.01 7.74 -2.58
N ALA A 39 -5.39 8.87 -2.95
CA ALA A 39 -4.14 8.89 -3.72
C ALA A 39 -2.97 8.28 -2.94
N ALA A 40 -2.79 8.65 -1.68
CA ALA A 40 -1.74 8.10 -0.81
C ALA A 40 -1.88 6.58 -0.65
N THR A 41 -3.11 6.10 -0.43
CA THR A 41 -3.41 4.68 -0.29
C THR A 41 -3.16 3.91 -1.58
N GLU A 42 -3.69 4.40 -2.71
CA GLU A 42 -3.51 3.77 -4.03
C GLU A 42 -2.02 3.73 -4.44
N LEU A 43 -1.25 4.77 -4.10
CA LEU A 43 0.19 4.80 -4.32
C LEU A 43 0.88 3.63 -3.61
N LEU A 44 0.58 3.39 -2.33
CA LEU A 44 1.20 2.29 -1.57
C LEU A 44 0.77 0.91 -2.09
N ILE A 45 -0.49 0.75 -2.49
CA ILE A 45 -0.98 -0.47 -3.14
C ILE A 45 -0.16 -0.76 -4.41
N ARG A 46 -0.10 0.22 -5.33
CA ARG A 46 0.61 0.07 -6.62
C ARG A 46 2.12 -0.06 -6.47
N ALA A 47 2.69 0.49 -5.40
CA ALA A 47 4.12 0.43 -5.11
C ALA A 47 4.54 -0.89 -4.43
N GLY A 48 3.60 -1.78 -4.07
CA GLY A 48 3.87 -3.02 -3.33
C GLY A 48 4.19 -2.78 -1.85
N LEU A 49 3.70 -1.67 -1.30
CA LEU A 49 3.98 -1.19 0.05
C LEU A 49 2.76 -1.26 0.98
N ALA A 50 1.65 -1.83 0.53
CA ALA A 50 0.42 -2.01 1.30
C ALA A 50 0.13 -3.47 1.68
N GLY A 51 1.12 -4.37 1.63
CA GLY A 51 0.93 -5.79 1.93
C GLY A 51 0.67 -6.09 3.42
N PRO A 52 0.11 -7.27 3.75
CA PRO A 52 -0.31 -7.62 5.12
C PRO A 52 0.83 -7.69 6.14
N ALA A 53 2.06 -7.95 5.69
CA ALA A 53 3.23 -8.01 6.57
C ALA A 53 3.84 -6.63 6.85
N ARG A 54 3.30 -5.55 6.27
CA ARG A 54 3.83 -4.20 6.45
C ARG A 54 3.31 -3.63 7.79
N PRO A 55 4.18 -3.09 8.65
CA PRO A 55 3.81 -2.72 10.02
C PRO A 55 2.87 -1.50 10.12
N TRP A 56 2.78 -0.69 9.06
CA TRP A 56 1.82 0.41 8.96
C TRP A 56 0.46 0.00 8.38
N VAL A 57 0.27 -1.28 8.02
CA VAL A 57 -1.02 -1.79 7.54
C VAL A 57 -1.74 -2.43 8.71
N CYS A 58 -2.84 -1.80 9.12
CA CYS A 58 -3.66 -2.25 10.23
C CYS A 58 -4.89 -3.00 9.74
N ARG A 59 -5.34 -3.98 10.53
CA ARG A 59 -6.55 -4.77 10.27
C ARG A 59 -7.39 -4.88 11.54
N ALA A 60 -8.69 -4.77 11.40
CA ALA A 60 -9.66 -5.10 12.44
C ALA A 60 -10.52 -6.28 11.97
N PRO A 61 -10.66 -7.34 12.78
CA PRO A 61 -11.57 -8.43 12.46
C PRO A 61 -13.02 -7.94 12.47
N ALA A 62 -13.88 -8.64 11.74
CA ALA A 62 -15.32 -8.42 11.81
C ALA A 62 -15.82 -8.67 13.25
N ARG A 63 -16.81 -7.89 13.67
CA ARG A 63 -17.59 -8.03 14.90
C ARG A 63 -19.08 -8.05 14.55
N GLU A 64 -19.94 -8.46 15.48
CA GLU A 64 -21.39 -8.57 15.26
C GLU A 64 -22.01 -7.29 14.66
N ASP A 65 -21.49 -6.12 15.00
CA ASP A 65 -21.96 -4.80 14.60
C ASP A 65 -21.09 -4.10 13.54
N ARG A 66 -19.98 -4.73 13.11
CA ARG A 66 -18.98 -4.07 12.24
C ARG A 66 -18.29 -5.05 11.30
N PRO A 67 -18.29 -4.79 9.98
CA PRO A 67 -17.53 -5.62 9.05
C PRO A 67 -16.02 -5.54 9.34
N ALA A 68 -15.26 -6.49 8.80
CA ALA A 68 -13.81 -6.42 8.84
C ALA A 68 -13.33 -5.13 8.15
N GLY A 69 -12.23 -4.56 8.64
CA GLY A 69 -11.67 -3.32 8.13
C GLY A 69 -10.16 -3.38 8.02
N ALA A 70 -9.61 -2.54 7.15
CA ALA A 70 -8.18 -2.30 7.05
C ALA A 70 -7.92 -0.81 6.83
N TRP A 71 -6.80 -0.31 7.36
CA TRP A 71 -6.36 1.07 7.17
C TRP A 71 -4.84 1.16 7.15
N ILE A 72 -4.32 2.29 6.66
CA ILE A 72 -2.90 2.61 6.73
C ILE A 72 -2.68 3.60 7.86
N ASP A 73 -1.83 3.24 8.82
CA ASP A 73 -1.35 4.17 9.84
C ASP A 73 -0.16 4.98 9.30
N PHE A 74 -0.47 6.08 8.62
CA PHE A 74 0.54 6.99 8.07
C PHE A 74 1.38 7.70 9.14
N ALA A 75 0.87 7.83 10.37
CA ALA A 75 1.64 8.42 11.48
C ALA A 75 2.75 7.46 11.95
N ALA A 76 2.47 6.15 11.95
CA ALA A 76 3.42 5.12 12.35
C ALA A 76 4.53 4.87 11.32
N VAL A 77 4.38 5.31 10.07
CA VAL A 77 5.34 5.08 8.98
C VAL A 77 6.76 5.48 9.36
N SER A 78 6.93 6.61 10.05
CA SER A 78 8.23 7.13 10.49
C SER A 78 9.02 6.15 11.38
N ALA A 79 8.34 5.35 12.20
CA ALA A 79 8.96 4.38 13.10
C ALA A 79 9.60 3.19 12.37
N TYR A 80 9.21 2.93 11.11
CA TYR A 80 9.62 1.74 10.35
C TYR A 80 10.56 2.04 9.18
N MET A 81 11.09 3.26 9.10
CA MET A 81 11.97 3.71 8.02
C MET A 81 13.25 2.87 7.85
N GLY A 82 13.75 2.28 8.93
CA GLY A 82 14.94 1.42 8.92
C GLY A 82 14.74 0.06 8.26
N LEU A 83 13.48 -0.38 8.08
CA LEU A 83 13.13 -1.72 7.60
C LEU A 83 12.88 -1.79 6.09
N VAL A 84 12.98 -0.65 5.39
CA VAL A 84 12.69 -0.54 3.96
C VAL A 84 13.91 -0.02 3.20
N SER A 85 13.98 -0.36 1.91
CA SER A 85 15.03 0.19 1.05
C SER A 85 14.92 1.71 0.98
N PRO A 86 16.03 2.44 0.70
CA PRO A 86 15.96 3.90 0.56
C PRO A 86 14.94 4.38 -0.48
N SER A 87 14.75 3.64 -1.58
CA SER A 87 13.77 4.01 -2.62
C SER A 87 12.34 3.85 -2.10
N GLU A 88 12.01 2.72 -1.47
CA GLU A 88 10.69 2.50 -0.84
C GLU A 88 10.42 3.52 0.28
N ARG A 89 11.45 3.85 1.06
CA ARG A 89 11.38 4.88 2.10
C ARG A 89 10.85 6.20 1.56
N ARG A 90 11.36 6.65 0.42
CA ARG A 90 10.92 7.91 -0.20
C ARG A 90 9.48 7.84 -0.69
N VAL A 91 9.06 6.70 -1.23
CA VAL A 91 7.65 6.49 -1.61
C VAL A 91 6.74 6.52 -0.39
N LEU A 92 7.13 5.88 0.71
CA LEU A 92 6.37 5.88 1.97
C LEU A 92 6.24 7.27 2.58
N LEU A 93 7.35 8.01 2.65
CA LEU A 93 7.34 9.39 3.14
C LEU A 93 6.47 10.29 2.26
N PHE A 94 6.51 10.09 0.94
CA PHE A 94 5.68 10.83 0.01
C PHE A 94 4.18 10.53 0.21
N ALA A 95 3.82 9.25 0.33
CA ALA A 95 2.45 8.85 0.61
C ALA A 95 1.97 9.42 1.96
N ALA A 96 2.81 9.38 3.01
CA ALA A 96 2.50 9.99 4.29
C ALA A 96 2.30 11.51 4.16
N SER A 97 3.16 12.22 3.41
CA SER A 97 3.01 13.67 3.20
C SER A 97 1.78 14.07 2.37
N LEU A 98 1.25 13.14 1.55
CA LEU A 98 -0.01 13.32 0.85
C LEU A 98 -1.22 12.96 1.72
N SER A 99 -1.02 12.19 2.79
CA SER A 99 -2.12 11.86 3.68
C SER A 99 -2.53 13.11 4.46
N ASP A 100 -3.79 13.14 4.89
CA ASP A 100 -4.38 14.22 5.70
C ASP A 100 -3.89 14.19 7.17
N VAL A 101 -2.67 13.69 7.41
CA VAL A 101 -2.08 13.55 8.74
C VAL A 101 -1.17 14.73 9.01
N ASP A 102 -1.56 15.58 9.95
CA ASP A 102 -0.84 16.82 10.33
C ASP A 102 0.63 16.62 10.70
N ALA A 103 0.99 15.44 11.24
CA ALA A 103 2.35 15.11 11.67
C ALA A 103 3.20 14.39 10.61
N ALA A 104 2.73 14.32 9.36
CA ALA A 104 3.45 13.61 8.31
C ALA A 104 4.82 14.26 8.02
N PRO A 105 5.90 13.47 7.86
CA PRO A 105 7.21 14.04 7.54
C PRO A 105 7.21 14.72 6.16
N ALA A 106 7.78 15.92 6.08
CA ALA A 106 7.93 16.63 4.82
C ALA A 106 8.90 15.90 3.88
N VAL A 107 8.58 15.89 2.58
CA VAL A 107 9.43 15.31 1.54
C VAL A 107 10.15 16.39 0.74
N ARG A 108 11.47 16.24 0.61
CA ARG A 108 12.26 17.08 -0.30
C ARG A 108 12.13 16.55 -1.72
N LEU A 109 11.62 17.36 -2.65
CA LEU A 109 11.43 16.94 -4.05
C LEU A 109 12.73 16.46 -4.72
N GLY A 110 13.88 17.05 -4.38
CA GLY A 110 15.18 16.60 -4.91
C GLY A 110 15.51 15.14 -4.58
N ASP A 111 14.99 14.60 -3.48
CA ASP A 111 15.19 13.20 -3.11
C ASP A 111 14.41 12.25 -4.02
N LEU A 112 13.30 12.71 -4.61
CA LEU A 112 12.45 11.92 -5.48
C LEU A 112 13.13 11.55 -6.80
N THR A 113 14.19 12.26 -7.20
CA THR A 113 15.00 11.93 -8.39
C THR A 113 15.65 10.55 -8.30
N ARG A 114 15.76 9.97 -7.09
CA ARG A 114 16.44 8.70 -6.80
C ARG A 114 15.49 7.50 -6.66
N VAL A 115 14.18 7.66 -6.84
CA VAL A 115 13.20 6.56 -6.66
C VAL A 115 13.11 5.62 -7.87
N GLY A 116 13.64 6.06 -9.01
CA GLY A 116 13.56 5.35 -10.29
C GLY A 116 12.30 5.71 -11.10
N PRO A 117 12.34 5.60 -12.44
CA PRO A 117 11.33 6.15 -13.34
C PRO A 117 9.93 5.58 -13.08
N ARG A 118 9.81 4.25 -12.94
CA ARG A 118 8.52 3.59 -12.65
C ARG A 118 7.87 4.08 -11.36
N ARG A 119 8.65 4.32 -10.30
CA ARG A 119 8.10 4.82 -9.03
C ARG A 119 7.78 6.32 -9.16
N LEU A 120 8.60 7.09 -9.87
CA LEU A 120 8.35 8.51 -10.12
C LEU A 120 7.03 8.74 -10.87
N GLU A 121 6.71 7.90 -11.85
CA GLU A 121 5.40 7.91 -12.53
C GLU A 121 4.24 7.69 -11.56
N LEU A 122 4.38 6.76 -10.60
CA LEU A 122 3.36 6.54 -9.58
C LEU A 122 3.19 7.75 -8.67
N LEU A 123 4.29 8.43 -8.31
CA LEU A 123 4.22 9.68 -7.53
C LEU A 123 3.48 10.77 -8.30
N ALA A 124 3.77 10.93 -9.59
CA ALA A 124 3.10 11.91 -10.45
C ALA A 124 1.58 11.61 -10.57
N ALA A 125 1.22 10.34 -10.77
CA ALA A 125 -0.18 9.92 -10.80
C ALA A 125 -0.89 10.15 -9.45
N ALA A 126 -0.20 9.95 -8.32
CA ALA A 126 -0.71 10.23 -6.99
C ALA A 126 -1.03 11.73 -6.81
N VAL A 127 -0.11 12.62 -7.23
CA VAL A 127 -0.34 14.08 -7.17
C VAL A 127 -1.52 14.48 -8.05
N ALA A 128 -1.62 13.94 -9.26
CA ALA A 128 -2.74 14.20 -10.15
C ALA A 128 -4.07 13.74 -9.54
N HIS A 129 -4.12 12.54 -8.94
CA HIS A 129 -5.31 12.05 -8.23
C HIS A 129 -5.68 12.95 -7.06
N ALA A 130 -4.71 13.31 -6.21
CA ALA A 130 -4.93 14.19 -5.07
C ALA A 130 -5.47 15.58 -5.49
N GLY A 131 -5.10 16.05 -6.69
CA GLY A 131 -5.65 17.24 -7.32
C GLY A 131 -6.98 17.04 -8.07
N GLY A 132 -7.66 15.90 -7.88
CA GLY A 132 -8.99 15.60 -8.44
C GLY A 132 -9.00 14.76 -9.72
N ARG A 133 -7.84 14.44 -10.32
CA ARG A 133 -7.77 13.59 -11.53
C ARG A 133 -7.69 12.11 -11.20
N ARG A 134 -8.82 11.53 -10.78
CA ARG A 134 -8.92 10.11 -10.35
C ARG A 134 -8.58 9.10 -11.46
N ASP A 135 -8.60 9.50 -12.72
CA ASP A 135 -8.25 8.69 -13.89
C ASP A 135 -6.75 8.64 -14.20
N ALA A 136 -5.92 9.46 -13.55
CA ALA A 136 -4.47 9.54 -13.77
C ALA A 136 -3.75 8.19 -13.58
N TRP A 137 -4.36 7.28 -12.81
CA TRP A 137 -3.88 5.91 -12.62
C TRP A 137 -4.07 4.99 -13.84
N ARG A 138 -4.95 5.34 -14.78
CA ARG A 138 -5.36 4.52 -15.95
C ARG A 138 -4.56 4.82 -17.21
N ASP A 139 -3.97 6.00 -17.31
CA ASP A 139 -3.18 6.42 -18.49
C ASP A 139 -2.02 5.44 -18.80
N ARG A 140 -1.59 4.66 -17.78
CA ARG A 140 -0.62 3.57 -17.90
C ARG A 140 -1.14 2.28 -18.55
N ALA A 141 -2.43 1.96 -18.42
CA ALA A 141 -2.97 0.70 -18.96
C ALA A 141 -3.07 0.70 -20.50
N ARG A 142 -3.05 1.87 -21.13
CA ARG A 142 -3.18 2.04 -22.59
C ARG A 142 -1.87 2.32 -23.31
N ALA A 143 -0.83 2.79 -22.62
CA ALA A 143 0.45 3.18 -23.22
C ALA A 143 1.48 2.03 -23.32
N GLY A 144 1.11 0.82 -22.91
CA GLY A 144 1.98 -0.38 -22.96
C GLY A 144 1.40 -1.53 -23.78
N GLY A 145 0.47 -1.25 -24.70
CA GLY A 145 -0.05 -2.19 -25.69
C GLY A 145 0.64 -2.04 -27.04
#